data_AF-A0A8T9CGH7-F1
#
_entry.id   AF-A0A8T9CGH7-F1
#
_cell.length_a   1.000
_cell.length_b   1.000
_cell.length_c   1.000
_cell.angle_alpha   90.00
_cell.angle_beta   90.00
_cell.angle_gamma   90.00
#
_symmetry.space_group_name_H-M   'P 1'
#
loop_
_entity.id
_entity.type
_entity.pdbx_description
1 polymer ?
#
loop_
_entity_poly.entity_id
_entity_poly.type
_entity_poly.pdbx_seq_one_letter_code
_entity_poly.pdbx_strand_id
1 'polypeptide(L)'
;MRLLGTSTFELKSFFDRGLPPYAILSHTWGDQEVTIQELQDETSTELLRSLKIHMARKLSLESYPPVPAGFVKIVGCALQAEADGFEYIWIDTCCIDKTTTAIITANRSNSSSAELSEAINSMYHWYKDQLCYAYLSDVMPSDRDPASGENLFSLRKSRWFKRGWTLQELIAPASVSFFNSGWQLIGTRAELSDVISEVTGIDKGIFYGDDVFQCSIAKRMSWAPKRDCTRTEDTAYCLMGILDVHMPLLYGERERSFIRLQEEVMKIHDDHSLFAWKIPHDPSRKRVDCGLLANWPNDFSESRNFVPLYQNREITPYSMTNRGVSICLPMLMIPDGWLAVLDCQDETDARGPVALFLRPNQRGTYSRYNPHQIIPASSNDEEILNRSGLDLEKTRIYVPQHANTSTISTTYPYMFHLQELPDEQVNDGVICEVFANERREQASWDVENRLLSSFRGLAAAIYIGRQDGLSGLVLLVGIDSNFRPRWAFDSGFDLAFAGYNRLLLAEKLLYHHSGASREEPRKGEMPTTWDDWISRQREHSTYLEMWRSRLETTRTLQAREELAPMRKKKPKAYRLELEKLRALDWVVRPVMSTKSVRGRMVFSLALTFEFPQDDTSVAGGMSAV
;
A
#
# COMPACT_ATOMS: atom_id res chain seq x y z
N MET A 1 -23.01 7.22 33.67
CA MET A 1 -23.55 7.79 32.41
C MET A 1 -24.79 8.63 32.71
N ARG A 2 -25.02 9.74 32.00
CA ARG A 2 -26.29 10.49 32.05
C ARG A 2 -27.15 10.19 30.83
N LEU A 3 -28.46 10.17 31.00
CA LEU A 3 -29.43 10.03 29.92
C LEU A 3 -30.49 11.13 30.03
N LEU A 4 -31.06 11.52 28.90
CA LEU A 4 -32.13 12.50 28.78
C LEU A 4 -33.48 11.78 28.66
N GLY A 5 -34.43 12.10 29.53
CA GLY A 5 -35.78 11.55 29.44
C GLY A 5 -36.52 12.07 28.20
N THR A 6 -37.09 11.19 27.38
CA THR A 6 -37.76 11.56 26.12
C THR A 6 -39.06 12.34 26.34
N SER A 7 -39.74 12.09 27.46
CA SER A 7 -40.98 12.81 27.82
C SER A 7 -40.72 14.11 28.59
N THR A 8 -39.78 14.10 29.53
CA THR A 8 -39.59 15.22 30.47
C THR A 8 -38.48 16.18 30.06
N PHE A 9 -37.55 15.75 29.19
CA PHE A 9 -36.29 16.42 28.90
C PHE A 9 -35.43 16.70 30.14
N GLU A 10 -35.57 15.88 31.18
CA GLU A 10 -34.72 15.93 32.37
C GLU A 10 -33.55 14.97 32.25
N LEU A 11 -32.37 15.41 32.70
CA LEU A 11 -31.17 14.59 32.76
C LEU A 11 -31.16 13.73 34.03
N LYS A 12 -30.95 12.41 33.88
CA LYS A 12 -30.82 11.46 34.98
C LYS A 12 -29.48 10.72 34.89
N SER A 13 -28.83 10.52 36.04
CA SER A 13 -27.58 9.78 36.14
C SER A 13 -27.84 8.32 36.48
N PHE A 14 -27.17 7.43 35.74
CA PHE A 14 -27.24 5.98 35.91
C PHE A 14 -25.83 5.41 36.08
N PHE A 15 -25.73 4.36 36.88
CA PHE A 15 -24.52 3.56 37.11
C PHE A 15 -24.69 2.17 36.52
N ASP A 16 -23.60 1.51 36.15
CA ASP A 16 -23.55 0.34 35.25
C ASP A 16 -24.66 -0.71 35.43
N ARG A 17 -24.96 -1.15 36.65
CA ARG A 17 -25.96 -2.21 36.90
C ARG A 17 -27.42 -1.76 36.80
N GLY A 18 -27.68 -0.48 36.49
CA GLY A 18 -29.01 0.11 36.46
C GLY A 18 -29.27 0.97 35.21
N LEU A 19 -28.52 0.76 34.13
CA LEU A 19 -28.77 1.44 32.87
C LEU A 19 -30.08 0.94 32.22
N PRO A 20 -31.08 1.82 32.02
CA PRO A 20 -32.28 1.45 31.28
C PRO A 20 -31.95 1.32 29.77
N PRO A 21 -32.81 0.67 28.96
CA PRO A 21 -32.69 0.77 27.51
C PRO A 21 -32.75 2.23 27.06
N TYR A 22 -31.85 2.62 26.15
CA TYR A 22 -31.81 3.96 25.58
C TYR A 22 -31.50 3.93 24.09
N ALA A 23 -31.97 4.93 23.36
CA ALA A 23 -31.52 5.19 22.00
C ALA A 23 -30.45 6.28 21.99
N ILE A 24 -29.70 6.37 20.90
CA ILE A 24 -28.59 7.33 20.79
C ILE A 24 -28.89 8.32 19.68
N LEU A 25 -28.63 9.59 19.93
CA LEU A 25 -28.58 10.61 18.90
C LEU A 25 -27.13 10.81 18.45
N SER A 26 -26.86 10.45 17.21
CA SER A 26 -25.55 10.64 16.59
C SER A 26 -25.14 12.12 16.56
N HIS A 27 -23.85 12.35 16.75
CA HIS A 27 -23.28 13.68 16.81
C HIS A 27 -22.90 14.21 15.42
N THR A 28 -23.41 15.40 15.10
CA THR A 28 -23.00 16.16 13.94
C THR A 28 -22.99 17.63 14.28
N TRP A 29 -21.83 18.25 14.08
CA TRP A 29 -21.61 19.64 14.43
C TRP A 29 -22.63 20.54 13.72
N GLY A 30 -23.29 21.38 14.52
CA GLY A 30 -24.15 22.49 14.09
C GLY A 30 -23.99 23.70 15.01
N ASP A 31 -24.29 24.90 14.51
CA ASP A 31 -23.98 26.16 15.22
C ASP A 31 -24.81 26.41 16.49
N GLN A 32 -25.79 25.56 16.78
CA GLN A 32 -26.79 25.75 17.84
C GLN A 32 -27.07 24.46 18.60
N GLU A 33 -26.00 23.74 18.97
CA GLU A 33 -26.11 22.53 19.79
C GLU A 33 -26.53 22.84 21.21
N VAL A 34 -27.42 22.00 21.73
CA VAL A 34 -27.89 22.12 23.11
C VAL A 34 -26.84 21.56 24.06
N THR A 35 -26.45 22.38 25.01
CA THR A 35 -25.50 22.09 26.07
C THR A 35 -26.18 21.51 27.30
N ILE A 36 -25.39 20.90 28.19
CA ILE A 36 -25.90 20.43 29.47
C ILE A 36 -26.43 21.57 30.35
N GLN A 37 -25.82 22.76 30.29
CA GLN A 37 -26.25 23.92 31.07
C GLN A 37 -27.62 24.42 30.62
N GLU A 38 -27.88 24.43 29.32
CA GLU A 38 -29.19 24.80 28.77
C GLU A 38 -30.27 23.81 29.22
N LEU A 39 -29.99 22.50 29.27
CA LEU A 39 -30.96 21.52 29.78
C LEU A 39 -31.22 21.59 31.30
N GLN A 40 -30.38 22.31 32.05
CA GLN A 40 -30.62 22.58 33.47
C GLN A 40 -31.52 23.82 33.70
N ASP A 41 -31.75 24.63 32.67
CA ASP A 41 -32.68 25.75 32.73
C ASP A 41 -34.11 25.27 32.47
N GLU A 42 -34.99 25.49 33.45
CA GLU A 42 -36.40 25.10 33.39
C GLU A 42 -37.09 25.70 32.17
N THR A 43 -36.74 26.93 31.79
CA THR A 43 -37.28 27.63 30.61
C THR A 43 -36.99 26.86 29.33
N SER A 44 -35.76 26.35 29.21
CA SER A 44 -35.32 25.55 28.06
C SER A 44 -36.05 24.21 27.99
N THR A 45 -36.22 23.53 29.14
CA THR A 45 -36.97 22.26 29.18
C THR A 45 -38.45 22.44 28.85
N GLU A 46 -39.06 23.55 29.27
CA GLU A 46 -40.46 23.87 28.94
C GLU A 46 -40.63 24.21 27.45
N LEU A 47 -39.65 24.89 26.85
CA LEU A 47 -39.59 25.11 25.41
C LEU A 47 -39.52 23.78 24.65
N LEU A 48 -38.68 22.84 25.09
CA LEU A 48 -38.60 21.50 24.48
C LEU A 48 -39.93 20.74 24.56
N ARG A 49 -40.62 20.78 25.71
CA ARG A 49 -41.94 20.14 25.89
C ARG A 49 -43.00 20.73 24.98
N SER A 50 -43.10 22.07 24.92
CA SER A 50 -44.07 22.74 24.06
C SER A 50 -43.76 22.53 22.57
N LEU A 51 -42.48 22.56 22.17
CA LEU A 51 -42.05 22.24 20.81
C LEU A 51 -42.38 20.79 20.44
N LYS A 52 -42.19 19.84 21.37
CA LYS A 52 -42.54 18.43 21.17
C LYS A 52 -44.02 18.25 20.90
N ILE A 53 -44.90 18.92 21.66
CA ILE A 53 -46.35 18.88 21.41
C ILE A 53 -46.68 19.43 20.02
N HIS A 54 -46.02 20.51 19.61
CA HIS A 54 -46.20 21.11 18.28
C HIS A 54 -45.78 20.16 17.15
N MET A 55 -44.59 19.59 17.26
CA MET A 55 -44.04 18.64 16.28
C MET A 55 -44.83 17.32 16.23
N ALA A 56 -45.28 16.79 17.37
CA ALA A 56 -46.11 15.59 17.44
C ALA A 56 -47.45 15.76 16.71
N ARG A 57 -47.98 16.99 16.67
CA ARG A 57 -49.18 17.36 15.90
C ARG A 57 -48.91 17.57 14.41
N LYS A 58 -47.66 17.39 13.95
CA LYS A 58 -47.22 17.62 12.57
C LYS A 58 -47.53 19.03 12.06
N LEU A 59 -47.49 20.02 12.95
CA LEU A 59 -47.67 21.43 12.61
C LEU A 59 -46.36 22.00 12.02
N SER A 60 -46.46 22.97 11.11
CA SER A 60 -45.29 23.61 10.50
C SER A 60 -44.43 24.32 11.55
N LEU A 61 -43.12 24.13 11.50
CA LEU A 61 -42.17 24.85 12.37
C LEU A 61 -42.21 26.37 12.14
N GLU A 62 -42.64 26.82 10.96
CA GLU A 62 -42.79 28.24 10.63
C GLU A 62 -43.90 28.93 11.46
N SER A 63 -44.88 28.15 11.95
CA SER A 63 -45.93 28.65 12.83
C SER A 63 -45.57 28.63 14.31
N TYR A 64 -44.41 28.07 14.66
CA TYR A 64 -43.89 28.04 16.02
C TYR A 64 -42.93 29.23 16.22
N PRO A 65 -42.80 29.79 17.44
CA PRO A 65 -41.80 30.81 17.72
C PRO A 65 -40.39 30.37 17.29
N PRO A 66 -39.51 31.30 16.86
CA PRO A 66 -38.15 30.94 16.46
C PRO A 66 -37.44 30.12 17.53
N VAL A 67 -36.91 28.96 17.13
CA VAL A 67 -36.30 27.99 18.06
C VAL A 67 -34.96 27.50 17.49
N PRO A 68 -33.93 27.27 18.35
CA PRO A 68 -32.64 26.81 17.87
C PRO A 68 -32.72 25.44 17.18
N ALA A 69 -31.90 25.22 16.15
CA ALA A 69 -31.91 23.97 15.40
C ALA A 69 -31.58 22.73 16.27
N GLY A 70 -30.74 22.90 17.30
CA GLY A 70 -30.44 21.82 18.25
C GLY A 70 -31.66 21.35 19.04
N PHE A 71 -32.60 22.24 19.37
CA PHE A 71 -33.84 21.89 20.07
C PHE A 71 -34.74 21.03 19.16
N VAL A 72 -34.88 21.42 17.88
CA VAL A 72 -35.62 20.62 16.88
C VAL A 72 -35.00 19.24 16.71
N LYS A 73 -33.67 19.15 16.67
CA LYS A 73 -32.94 17.88 16.61
C LYS A 73 -33.22 17.01 17.86
N ILE A 74 -33.15 17.57 19.07
CA ILE A 74 -33.43 16.80 20.30
C ILE A 74 -34.88 16.35 20.37
N VAL A 75 -35.83 17.22 20.03
CA VAL A 75 -37.27 16.88 20.08
C VAL A 75 -37.62 15.81 19.06
N GLY A 76 -37.11 15.91 17.82
CA GLY A 76 -37.35 14.87 16.82
C GLY A 76 -36.76 13.51 17.23
N CYS A 77 -35.57 13.52 17.85
CA CYS A 77 -34.99 12.31 18.43
C CYS A 77 -35.88 11.73 19.53
N ALA A 78 -36.37 12.56 20.45
CA ALA A 78 -37.24 12.10 21.54
C ALA A 78 -38.56 11.50 21.03
N LEU A 79 -39.17 12.11 20.00
CA LEU A 79 -40.37 11.58 19.37
C LEU A 79 -40.12 10.24 18.68
N GLN A 80 -39.01 10.10 17.96
CA GLN A 80 -38.64 8.85 17.31
C GLN A 80 -38.32 7.76 18.34
N ALA A 81 -37.55 8.10 19.38
CA ALA A 81 -37.20 7.20 20.47
C ALA A 81 -38.45 6.66 21.18
N GLU A 82 -39.44 7.51 21.49
CA GLU A 82 -40.71 7.08 22.08
C GLU A 82 -41.51 6.17 21.15
N ALA A 83 -41.54 6.47 19.85
CA ALA A 83 -42.18 5.61 18.86
C ALA A 83 -41.55 4.21 18.79
N ASP A 84 -40.22 4.14 19.01
CA ASP A 84 -39.46 2.89 19.05
C ASP A 84 -39.42 2.25 20.45
N GLY A 85 -40.08 2.85 21.45
CA GLY A 85 -40.26 2.28 22.80
C GLY A 85 -39.19 2.67 23.84
N PHE A 86 -38.38 3.69 23.59
CA PHE A 86 -37.33 4.17 24.50
C PHE A 86 -37.79 5.35 25.37
N GLU A 87 -37.62 5.21 26.69
CA GLU A 87 -37.86 6.29 27.67
C GLU A 87 -36.67 7.28 27.74
N TYR A 88 -35.50 6.84 27.32
CA TYR A 88 -34.25 7.59 27.47
C TYR A 88 -33.49 7.69 26.14
N ILE A 89 -32.85 8.83 25.94
CA ILE A 89 -31.89 9.04 24.86
C ILE A 89 -30.55 9.51 25.40
N TRP A 90 -29.47 9.10 24.74
CA TRP A 90 -28.12 9.61 24.99
C TRP A 90 -27.67 10.52 23.87
N ILE A 91 -27.07 11.65 24.23
CA ILE A 91 -26.61 12.69 23.32
C ILE A 91 -25.30 13.27 23.86
N ASP A 92 -24.23 13.23 23.09
CA ASP A 92 -22.89 13.61 23.55
C ASP A 92 -22.80 15.09 23.99
N THR A 93 -23.56 16.01 23.38
CA THR A 93 -23.51 17.45 23.66
C THR A 93 -24.07 17.83 25.03
N CYS A 94 -25.04 17.07 25.54
CA CYS A 94 -25.77 17.41 26.76
C CYS A 94 -25.80 16.31 27.83
N CYS A 95 -25.37 15.09 27.51
CA CYS A 95 -25.19 14.01 28.49
C CYS A 95 -23.76 13.93 29.07
N ILE A 96 -22.79 14.61 28.46
CA ILE A 96 -21.40 14.70 28.95
C ILE A 96 -21.11 16.13 29.38
N ASP A 97 -20.48 16.30 30.54
CA ASP A 97 -20.03 17.61 31.01
C ASP A 97 -18.67 17.88 30.37
N LYS A 98 -18.68 18.74 29.36
CA LYS A 98 -17.48 19.15 28.60
C LYS A 98 -16.84 20.41 29.18
N THR A 99 -17.29 20.92 30.34
CA THR A 99 -16.81 22.20 30.89
C THR A 99 -15.37 22.14 31.42
N THR A 100 -14.40 22.43 30.55
CA THR A 100 -13.03 22.74 30.98
C THR A 100 -12.92 24.18 31.46
N THR A 101 -13.53 24.51 32.60
CA THR A 101 -13.20 25.77 33.28
C THR A 101 -13.09 25.58 34.78
N ALA A 102 -11.83 25.57 35.23
CA ALA A 102 -11.45 26.12 36.53
C ALA A 102 -11.84 27.61 36.55
N ILE A 103 -13.13 27.93 36.72
CA ILE A 103 -13.48 29.20 37.34
C ILE A 103 -13.22 28.96 38.82
N ILE A 104 -12.27 29.72 39.34
CA ILE A 104 -12.00 29.86 40.77
C ILE A 104 -13.29 30.40 41.41
N THR A 105 -14.21 29.51 41.72
CA THR A 105 -15.28 29.73 42.68
C THR A 105 -15.21 28.53 43.61
N ALA A 106 -14.90 28.81 44.87
CA ALA A 106 -14.26 27.90 45.83
C ALA A 106 -15.06 26.65 46.28
N ASN A 107 -16.01 26.10 45.49
CA ASN A 107 -16.86 25.00 45.95
C ASN A 107 -17.36 24.00 44.87
N ARG A 108 -16.70 23.83 43.71
CA ARG A 108 -17.00 22.69 42.82
C ARG A 108 -15.74 21.94 42.38
N SER A 109 -15.78 20.63 42.57
CA SER A 109 -14.72 19.64 42.38
C SER A 109 -14.22 19.56 40.94
N ASN A 110 -12.98 19.08 40.76
CA ASN A 110 -12.27 18.78 39.50
C ASN A 110 -12.94 17.71 38.61
N SER A 111 -14.27 17.58 38.62
CA SER A 111 -15.02 16.43 38.11
C SER A 111 -15.20 16.41 36.59
N SER A 112 -15.20 17.56 35.91
CA SER A 112 -15.54 17.66 34.47
C SER A 112 -14.48 17.06 33.53
N SER A 113 -13.19 17.26 33.82
CA SER A 113 -12.10 16.65 33.03
C SER A 113 -12.04 15.12 33.18
N ALA A 114 -12.28 14.63 34.41
CA ALA A 114 -12.34 13.21 34.69
C ALA A 114 -13.55 12.55 33.99
N GLU A 115 -14.72 13.19 34.04
CA GLU A 115 -15.92 12.70 33.36
C GLU A 115 -15.73 12.67 31.84
N LEU A 116 -15.19 13.73 31.23
CA LEU A 116 -14.92 13.74 29.79
C LEU A 116 -13.98 12.61 29.38
N SER A 117 -12.93 12.35 30.18
CA SER A 117 -12.00 11.25 29.94
C SER A 117 -12.66 9.87 30.09
N GLU A 118 -13.47 9.68 31.12
CA GLU A 118 -14.25 8.44 31.34
C GLU A 118 -15.23 8.22 30.19
N ALA A 119 -15.95 9.26 29.78
CA ALA A 119 -16.93 9.20 28.71
C ALA A 119 -16.30 8.84 27.38
N ILE A 120 -15.19 9.47 27.00
CA ILE A 120 -14.49 9.15 25.74
C ILE A 120 -13.96 7.71 25.75
N ASN A 121 -13.40 7.24 26.87
CA ASN A 121 -12.93 5.85 26.98
C ASN A 121 -14.07 4.82 26.99
N SER A 122 -15.30 5.23 27.34
CA SER A 122 -16.47 4.36 27.42
C SER A 122 -17.38 4.44 26.19
N MET A 123 -17.17 5.44 25.32
CA MET A 123 -18.14 5.83 24.30
C MET A 123 -18.47 4.70 23.32
N TYR A 124 -17.46 3.97 22.86
CA TYR A 124 -17.66 2.81 21.99
C TYR A 124 -18.57 1.76 22.63
N HIS A 125 -18.36 1.47 23.92
CA HIS A 125 -19.18 0.54 24.67
C HIS A 125 -20.62 1.07 24.86
N TRP A 126 -20.78 2.38 25.08
CA TRP A 126 -22.11 2.99 25.17
C TRP A 126 -22.87 2.98 23.84
N TYR A 127 -22.17 3.04 22.70
CA TYR A 127 -22.77 2.85 21.38
C TYR A 127 -23.10 1.38 21.09
N LYS A 128 -22.29 0.45 21.61
CA LYS A 128 -22.40 -0.96 21.30
C LYS A 128 -23.77 -1.53 21.64
N ASP A 129 -24.31 -2.30 20.70
CA ASP A 129 -25.59 -2.99 20.82
C ASP A 129 -26.82 -2.08 21.05
N GLN A 130 -26.69 -0.76 20.82
CA GLN A 130 -27.80 0.19 20.90
C GLN A 130 -28.38 0.55 19.52
N LEU A 131 -29.54 1.23 19.53
CA LEU A 131 -30.10 1.90 18.36
C LEU A 131 -29.54 3.32 18.26
N CYS A 132 -29.02 3.70 17.09
CA CYS A 132 -28.46 5.02 16.84
C CYS A 132 -29.26 5.76 15.75
N TYR A 133 -29.66 6.99 16.02
CA TYR A 133 -30.33 7.87 15.06
C TYR A 133 -29.33 8.87 14.48
N ALA A 134 -29.09 8.78 13.18
CA ALA A 134 -28.25 9.70 12.42
C ALA A 134 -29.11 10.80 11.76
N TYR A 135 -29.25 11.94 12.43
CA TYR A 135 -29.95 13.10 11.88
C TYR A 135 -29.04 13.94 10.97
N LEU A 136 -29.35 13.98 9.69
CA LEU A 136 -28.56 14.60 8.64
C LEU A 136 -29.15 15.96 8.25
N SER A 137 -28.72 17.02 8.93
CA SER A 137 -29.28 18.36 8.70
C SER A 137 -28.96 18.96 7.32
N ASP A 138 -28.02 18.37 6.57
CA ASP A 138 -27.62 18.77 5.22
C ASP A 138 -28.26 17.92 4.10
N VAL A 139 -29.12 16.98 4.48
CA VAL A 139 -29.96 16.23 3.53
C VAL A 139 -31.37 16.78 3.63
N MET A 140 -31.86 17.39 2.55
CA MET A 140 -33.18 18.00 2.53
C MET A 140 -34.30 16.94 2.46
N PRO A 141 -35.52 17.26 2.90
CA PRO A 141 -36.69 16.44 2.66
C PRO A 141 -36.95 16.29 1.17
N SER A 142 -37.43 15.11 0.76
CA SER A 142 -37.93 14.87 -0.59
C SER A 142 -39.42 14.56 -0.52
N ASP A 143 -40.20 15.12 -1.45
CA ASP A 143 -41.62 14.79 -1.62
C ASP A 143 -41.81 13.40 -2.27
N ARG A 144 -40.73 12.79 -2.78
CA ARG A 144 -40.70 11.44 -3.33
C ARG A 144 -40.23 10.45 -2.28
N ASP A 145 -40.26 9.16 -2.63
CA ASP A 145 -39.71 8.09 -1.80
C ASP A 145 -38.36 8.51 -1.19
N PRO A 146 -38.20 8.47 0.16
CA PRO A 146 -36.96 8.79 0.83
C PRO A 146 -35.76 7.98 0.32
N ALA A 147 -36.00 6.78 -0.24
CA ALA A 147 -34.99 5.92 -0.88
C ALA A 147 -34.74 6.27 -2.38
N SER A 148 -35.33 7.33 -2.90
CA SER A 148 -35.12 7.80 -4.28
C SER A 148 -33.67 8.23 -4.53
N GLY A 149 -33.26 8.21 -5.80
CA GLY A 149 -31.87 8.49 -6.21
C GLY A 149 -31.32 9.86 -5.78
N GLU A 150 -32.17 10.88 -5.64
CA GLU A 150 -31.75 12.23 -5.22
C GLU A 150 -31.33 12.29 -3.75
N ASN A 151 -32.07 11.62 -2.86
CA ASN A 151 -31.70 11.51 -1.44
C ASN A 151 -30.44 10.66 -1.25
N LEU A 152 -30.30 9.57 -2.02
CA LEU A 152 -29.08 8.76 -2.00
C LEU A 152 -27.86 9.54 -2.51
N PHE A 153 -28.04 10.50 -3.41
CA PHE A 153 -26.96 11.39 -3.85
C PHE A 153 -26.57 12.40 -2.75
N SER A 154 -27.56 12.99 -2.09
CA SER A 154 -27.32 13.93 -0.98
C SER A 154 -26.70 13.23 0.23
N LEU A 155 -27.16 12.01 0.55
CA LEU A 155 -26.59 11.14 1.58
C LEU A 155 -25.08 10.91 1.36
N ARG A 156 -24.67 10.55 0.14
CA ARG A 156 -23.25 10.35 -0.21
C ARG A 156 -22.38 11.58 0.06
N LYS A 157 -22.97 12.77 -0.03
CA LYS A 157 -22.28 14.05 0.18
C LYS A 157 -22.39 14.58 1.60
N SER A 158 -23.22 13.95 2.45
CA SER A 158 -23.44 14.43 3.80
C SER A 158 -22.14 14.53 4.58
N ARG A 159 -21.99 15.63 5.30
CA ARG A 159 -20.84 15.88 6.18
C ARG A 159 -20.73 14.84 7.29
N TRP A 160 -21.81 14.11 7.60
CA TRP A 160 -21.83 13.05 8.60
C TRP A 160 -20.74 12.00 8.36
N PHE A 161 -20.55 11.56 7.11
CA PHE A 161 -19.52 10.57 6.74
C PHE A 161 -18.09 11.12 6.80
N LYS A 162 -17.94 12.44 6.93
CA LYS A 162 -16.64 13.13 7.02
C LYS A 162 -16.27 13.49 8.45
N ARG A 163 -17.04 13.11 9.47
CA ARG A 163 -16.68 13.38 10.87
C ARG A 163 -15.92 12.20 11.45
N GLY A 164 -14.91 12.46 12.28
CA GLY A 164 -14.13 11.40 12.93
C GLY A 164 -14.98 10.53 13.87
N TRP A 165 -15.68 11.17 14.83
CA TRP A 165 -16.45 10.48 15.86
C TRP A 165 -17.65 9.68 15.33
N THR A 166 -18.24 10.10 14.21
CA THR A 166 -19.35 9.35 13.58
C THR A 166 -18.92 7.98 13.05
N LEU A 167 -17.61 7.71 12.94
CA LEU A 167 -17.12 6.39 12.60
C LEU A 167 -17.50 5.35 13.67
N GLN A 168 -17.35 5.68 14.96
CA GLN A 168 -17.79 4.79 16.04
C GLN A 168 -19.31 4.66 16.05
N GLU A 169 -20.01 5.77 15.82
CA GLU A 169 -21.48 5.83 15.74
C GLU A 169 -22.05 5.04 14.56
N LEU A 170 -21.24 4.79 13.52
CA LEU A 170 -21.60 3.94 12.39
C LEU A 170 -21.38 2.46 12.66
N ILE A 171 -20.28 2.14 13.35
CA ILE A 171 -19.75 0.78 13.46
C ILE A 171 -20.29 0.07 14.71
N ALA A 172 -20.20 0.72 15.87
CA ALA A 172 -20.48 0.09 17.16
C ALA A 172 -21.96 -0.25 17.39
N PRO A 173 -22.95 0.59 17.02
CA PRO A 173 -24.36 0.28 17.24
C PRO A 173 -24.83 -0.98 16.50
N ALA A 174 -25.80 -1.68 17.09
CA ALA A 174 -26.46 -2.82 16.44
C ALA A 174 -27.23 -2.38 15.19
N SER A 175 -27.82 -1.17 15.23
CA SER A 175 -28.51 -0.57 14.10
C SER A 175 -28.32 0.95 14.09
N VAL A 176 -28.27 1.52 12.88
CA VAL A 176 -28.26 2.96 12.66
C VAL A 176 -29.38 3.31 11.69
N SER A 177 -30.26 4.23 12.08
CA SER A 177 -31.34 4.76 11.23
C SER A 177 -31.01 6.19 10.81
N PHE A 178 -30.99 6.44 9.51
CA PHE A 178 -30.64 7.74 8.93
C PHE A 178 -31.89 8.57 8.66
N PHE A 179 -31.91 9.80 9.17
CA PHE A 179 -33.00 10.76 9.00
C PHE A 179 -32.50 12.01 8.29
N ASN A 180 -33.34 12.59 7.43
CA ASN A 180 -33.04 13.88 6.80
C ASN A 180 -33.37 15.06 7.75
N SER A 181 -33.18 16.29 7.28
CA SER A 181 -33.44 17.50 8.07
C SER A 181 -34.92 17.72 8.45
N GLY A 182 -35.84 16.98 7.84
CA GLY A 182 -37.27 16.95 8.18
C GLY A 182 -37.66 15.81 9.12
N TRP A 183 -36.70 15.08 9.69
CA TRP A 183 -36.96 13.87 10.50
C TRP A 183 -37.72 12.78 9.73
N GLN A 184 -37.56 12.71 8.41
CA GLN A 184 -38.06 11.59 7.61
C GLN A 184 -36.96 10.52 7.50
N LEU A 185 -37.35 9.26 7.72
CA LEU A 185 -36.45 8.11 7.59
C LEU A 185 -36.00 7.97 6.13
N ILE A 186 -34.68 7.97 5.91
CA ILE A 186 -34.05 7.69 4.62
C ILE A 186 -33.87 6.17 4.46
N GLY A 187 -33.46 5.51 5.54
CA GLY A 187 -33.21 4.08 5.59
C GLY A 187 -32.28 3.70 6.75
N THR A 188 -32.10 2.41 6.95
CA THR A 188 -31.19 1.84 7.95
C THR A 188 -29.79 1.58 7.37
N ARG A 189 -28.79 1.39 8.24
CA ARG A 189 -27.43 1.00 7.84
C ARG A 189 -27.40 -0.27 6.98
N ALA A 190 -28.27 -1.23 7.30
CA ALA A 190 -28.38 -2.47 6.55
C ALA A 190 -28.93 -2.22 5.13
N GLU A 191 -30.04 -1.48 5.01
CA GLU A 191 -30.67 -1.11 3.74
C GLU A 191 -29.76 -0.24 2.86
N LEU A 192 -28.96 0.62 3.48
CA LEU A 192 -28.07 1.57 2.80
C LEU A 192 -26.62 1.06 2.70
N SER A 193 -26.36 -0.21 3.03
CA SER A 193 -25.02 -0.79 3.15
C SER A 193 -24.15 -0.61 1.90
N ASP A 194 -24.74 -0.72 0.71
CA ASP A 194 -24.04 -0.50 -0.57
C ASP A 194 -23.48 0.92 -0.67
N VAL A 195 -24.32 1.92 -0.39
CA VAL A 195 -23.96 3.33 -0.45
C VAL A 195 -22.98 3.69 0.65
N ILE A 196 -23.19 3.18 1.87
CA ILE A 196 -22.31 3.45 3.00
C ILE A 196 -20.94 2.83 2.76
N SER A 197 -20.86 1.60 2.26
CA SER A 197 -19.60 0.93 1.93
C SER A 197 -18.83 1.68 0.84
N GLU A 198 -19.53 2.15 -0.20
CA GLU A 198 -18.95 2.98 -1.26
C GLU A 198 -18.30 4.26 -0.71
N VAL A 199 -19.02 4.98 0.16
CA VAL A 199 -18.57 6.28 0.71
C VAL A 199 -17.43 6.10 1.71
N THR A 200 -17.54 5.10 2.59
CA THR A 200 -16.66 4.96 3.77
C THR A 200 -15.48 4.02 3.54
N GLY A 201 -15.55 3.13 2.55
CA GLY A 201 -14.58 2.07 2.34
C GLY A 201 -14.67 0.91 3.35
N ILE A 202 -15.67 0.88 4.22
CA ILE A 202 -15.91 -0.19 5.19
C ILE A 202 -16.58 -1.37 4.48
N ASP A 203 -16.11 -2.59 4.76
CA ASP A 203 -16.65 -3.81 4.17
C ASP A 203 -18.09 -4.05 4.67
N LYS A 204 -19.00 -4.43 3.75
CA LYS A 204 -20.44 -4.55 4.08
C LYS A 204 -20.73 -5.53 5.20
N GLY A 205 -19.92 -6.57 5.36
CA GLY A 205 -20.04 -7.57 6.42
C GLY A 205 -20.05 -6.97 7.83
N ILE A 206 -19.28 -5.88 8.04
CA ILE A 206 -19.28 -5.13 9.30
C ILE A 206 -20.67 -4.57 9.63
N PHE A 207 -21.46 -4.19 8.62
CA PHE A 207 -22.81 -3.68 8.82
C PHE A 207 -23.83 -4.77 9.14
N TYR A 208 -23.49 -6.03 8.87
CA TYR A 208 -24.31 -7.22 9.13
C TYR A 208 -23.88 -8.00 10.38
N GLY A 209 -22.92 -7.47 11.15
CA GLY A 209 -22.50 -8.03 12.44
C GLY A 209 -21.18 -8.77 12.45
N ASP A 210 -20.38 -8.69 11.38
CA ASP A 210 -19.00 -9.20 11.42
C ASP A 210 -18.21 -8.49 12.53
N ASP A 211 -17.39 -9.28 13.24
CA ASP A 211 -16.60 -8.77 14.35
C ASP A 211 -15.46 -7.86 13.83
N VAL A 212 -15.57 -6.58 14.16
CA VAL A 212 -14.59 -5.52 13.84
C VAL A 212 -13.20 -5.88 14.35
N PHE A 213 -13.09 -6.61 15.47
CA PHE A 213 -11.82 -6.96 16.08
C PHE A 213 -11.10 -8.11 15.35
N GLN A 214 -11.79 -8.85 14.47
CA GLN A 214 -11.14 -9.78 13.54
C GLN A 214 -10.50 -9.09 12.34
N CYS A 215 -10.85 -7.82 12.08
CA CYS A 215 -10.20 -7.05 11.04
C CYS A 215 -8.78 -6.67 11.46
N SER A 216 -7.88 -6.66 10.47
CA SER A 216 -6.52 -6.16 10.65
C SER A 216 -6.51 -4.71 11.16
N ILE A 217 -5.44 -4.34 11.84
CA ILE A 217 -5.20 -2.97 12.29
C ILE A 217 -5.15 -2.02 11.09
N ALA A 218 -4.49 -2.41 10.00
CA ALA A 218 -4.47 -1.63 8.76
C ALA A 218 -5.88 -1.36 8.20
N LYS A 219 -6.75 -2.38 8.17
CA LYS A 219 -8.12 -2.26 7.67
C LYS A 219 -8.93 -1.32 8.56
N ARG A 220 -8.85 -1.48 9.88
CA ARG A 220 -9.50 -0.58 10.85
C ARG A 220 -9.02 0.87 10.74
N MET A 221 -7.71 1.08 10.61
CA MET A 221 -7.12 2.42 10.40
C MET A 221 -7.53 3.06 9.06
N SER A 222 -7.70 2.24 8.01
CA SER A 222 -8.07 2.72 6.66
C SER A 222 -9.46 3.35 6.57
N TRP A 223 -10.28 3.23 7.62
CA TRP A 223 -11.59 3.87 7.69
C TRP A 223 -11.51 5.36 8.09
N ALA A 224 -10.39 5.83 8.64
CA ALA A 224 -10.23 7.20 9.13
C ALA A 224 -9.85 8.31 8.09
N PRO A 225 -9.05 8.07 7.03
CA PRO A 225 -8.46 9.10 6.15
C PRO A 225 -9.36 10.23 5.65
N LYS A 226 -10.64 9.97 5.35
CA LYS A 226 -11.58 10.94 4.78
C LYS A 226 -12.42 11.67 5.83
N ARG A 227 -12.02 11.57 7.11
CA ARG A 227 -12.75 12.11 8.25
C ARG A 227 -11.94 13.21 8.93
N ASP A 228 -12.64 14.30 9.21
CA ASP A 228 -12.15 15.50 9.85
C ASP A 228 -12.60 15.57 11.31
N CYS A 229 -11.69 16.06 12.16
CA CYS A 229 -11.94 16.37 13.55
C CYS A 229 -11.64 17.85 13.81
N THR A 230 -12.39 18.47 14.72
CA THR A 230 -12.18 19.89 15.06
C THR A 230 -10.88 20.09 15.84
N ARG A 231 -10.58 19.20 16.80
CA ARG A 231 -9.28 19.14 17.48
C ARG A 231 -8.40 18.13 16.79
N THR A 232 -7.12 18.46 16.61
CA THR A 232 -6.15 17.58 15.97
C THR A 232 -6.05 16.23 16.66
N GLU A 233 -6.07 16.21 18.00
CA GLU A 233 -5.93 15.00 18.80
C GLU A 233 -7.13 14.05 18.68
N ASP A 234 -8.31 14.58 18.38
CA ASP A 234 -9.51 13.76 18.20
C ASP A 234 -9.42 12.88 16.95
N THR A 235 -8.46 13.12 16.04
CA THR A 235 -8.16 12.18 14.94
C THR A 235 -7.63 10.83 15.44
N ALA A 236 -7.02 10.81 16.63
CA ALA A 236 -6.59 9.60 17.31
C ALA A 236 -7.69 9.08 18.25
N TYR A 237 -8.28 9.96 19.07
CA TYR A 237 -9.25 9.55 20.08
C TYR A 237 -10.53 8.94 19.49
N CYS A 238 -10.95 9.39 18.30
CA CYS A 238 -12.11 8.81 17.62
C CYS A 238 -11.89 7.37 17.12
N LEU A 239 -10.66 6.83 17.18
CA LEU A 239 -10.33 5.47 16.77
C LEU A 239 -10.12 4.50 17.94
N MET A 240 -10.03 5.01 19.18
CA MET A 240 -9.70 4.20 20.36
C MET A 240 -10.59 2.97 20.52
N GLY A 241 -11.91 3.14 20.44
CA GLY A 241 -12.85 2.03 20.59
C GLY A 241 -12.84 1.02 19.45
N ILE A 242 -12.52 1.45 18.23
CA ILE A 242 -12.43 0.57 17.04
C ILE A 242 -11.14 -0.27 17.11
N LEU A 243 -10.10 0.29 17.72
CA LEU A 243 -8.79 -0.34 17.89
C LEU A 243 -8.66 -1.06 19.23
N ASP A 244 -9.71 -1.05 20.07
CA ASP A 244 -9.75 -1.65 21.41
C ASP A 244 -8.64 -1.16 22.37
N VAL A 245 -8.35 0.14 22.34
CA VAL A 245 -7.30 0.75 23.18
C VAL A 245 -7.84 1.83 24.11
N HIS A 246 -7.19 1.93 25.26
CA HIS A 246 -7.43 2.99 26.25
C HIS A 246 -6.18 3.84 26.41
N MET A 247 -6.34 5.17 26.37
CA MET A 247 -5.25 6.13 26.57
C MET A 247 -5.77 7.41 27.22
N PRO A 248 -4.94 8.09 28.04
CA PRO A 248 -5.29 9.41 28.57
C PRO A 248 -5.52 10.44 27.45
N LEU A 249 -6.43 11.39 27.69
CA LEU A 249 -6.66 12.51 26.76
C LEU A 249 -5.73 13.67 27.09
N LEU A 250 -4.76 13.94 26.21
CA LEU A 250 -3.80 15.03 26.36
C LEU A 250 -3.99 16.05 25.23
N TYR A 251 -4.96 16.96 25.38
CA TYR A 251 -5.13 18.05 24.42
C TYR A 251 -3.94 19.01 24.47
N GLY A 252 -3.38 19.35 23.30
CA GLY A 252 -2.17 20.15 23.13
C GLY A 252 -0.97 19.38 22.55
N GLU A 253 -1.07 18.05 22.44
CA GLU A 253 0.00 17.21 21.88
C GLU A 253 -0.02 17.10 20.35
N ARG A 254 -1.10 17.55 19.69
CA ARG A 254 -1.26 17.58 18.23
C ARG A 254 -1.05 16.19 17.59
N GLU A 255 -0.19 16.10 16.59
CA GLU A 255 0.09 14.89 15.79
C GLU A 255 0.62 13.73 16.63
N ARG A 256 1.22 14.03 17.79
CA ARG A 256 1.73 13.01 18.70
C ARG A 256 0.64 12.09 19.25
N SER A 257 -0.60 12.57 19.32
CA SER A 257 -1.75 11.74 19.75
C SER A 257 -1.92 10.49 18.89
N PHE A 258 -1.74 10.61 17.57
CA PHE A 258 -1.86 9.49 16.63
C PHE A 258 -0.68 8.51 16.73
N ILE A 259 0.50 9.01 17.08
CA ILE A 259 1.65 8.15 17.41
C ILE A 259 1.36 7.38 18.71
N ARG A 260 0.87 8.06 19.76
CA ARG A 260 0.54 7.40 21.04
C ARG A 260 -0.56 6.36 20.87
N LEU A 261 -1.55 6.61 20.02
CA LEU A 261 -2.58 5.62 19.68
C LEU A 261 -1.95 4.34 19.14
N GLN A 262 -1.03 4.46 18.17
CA GLN A 262 -0.33 3.29 17.63
C GLN A 262 0.57 2.62 18.68
N GLU A 263 1.20 3.39 19.58
CA GLU A 263 1.95 2.82 20.71
C GLU A 263 1.07 2.00 21.65
N GLU A 264 -0.17 2.42 21.93
CA GLU A 264 -1.12 1.61 22.73
C GLU A 264 -1.57 0.36 21.97
N VAL A 265 -1.83 0.47 20.66
CA VAL A 265 -2.16 -0.69 19.81
C VAL A 265 -1.05 -1.74 19.86
N MET A 266 0.22 -1.31 19.78
CA MET A 266 1.38 -2.22 19.84
C MET A 266 1.50 -2.97 21.18
N LYS A 267 0.89 -2.49 22.27
CA LYS A 267 0.96 -3.17 23.57
C LYS A 267 0.04 -4.38 23.66
N ILE A 268 -1.02 -4.41 22.85
CA ILE A 268 -2.08 -5.43 22.92
C ILE A 268 -2.25 -6.23 21.62
N HIS A 269 -1.66 -5.79 20.50
CA HIS A 269 -1.72 -6.45 19.21
C HIS A 269 -0.32 -6.69 18.62
N ASP A 270 -0.13 -7.87 18.02
CA ASP A 270 1.07 -8.31 17.29
C ASP A 270 0.91 -8.26 15.75
N ASP A 271 -0.16 -7.60 15.29
CA ASP A 271 -0.49 -7.42 13.88
C ASP A 271 0.47 -6.45 13.15
N HIS A 272 1.36 -7.01 12.32
CA HIS A 272 2.33 -6.26 11.50
C HIS A 272 1.68 -5.34 10.44
N SER A 273 0.38 -5.50 10.13
CA SER A 273 -0.34 -4.58 9.25
C SER A 273 -0.38 -3.15 9.79
N LEU A 274 -0.18 -2.94 11.10
CA LEU A 274 0.03 -1.63 11.69
C LEU A 274 1.13 -0.81 10.98
N PHE A 275 2.17 -1.47 10.45
CA PHE A 275 3.27 -0.82 9.75
C PHE A 275 3.06 -0.72 8.22
N ALA A 276 1.96 -1.28 7.69
CA ALA A 276 1.64 -1.37 6.27
C ALA A 276 0.84 -0.14 5.78
N TRP A 277 1.39 1.05 5.96
CA TRP A 277 0.83 2.32 5.48
C TRP A 277 1.72 2.97 4.40
N LYS A 278 1.17 3.87 3.58
CA LYS A 278 1.91 4.58 2.53
C LYS A 278 1.69 6.08 2.59
N ILE A 279 2.73 6.86 2.33
CA ILE A 279 2.60 8.31 2.10
C ILE A 279 2.36 8.54 0.60
N PRO A 280 1.35 9.33 0.19
CA PRO A 280 1.17 9.70 -1.21
C PRO A 280 2.47 10.25 -1.83
N HIS A 281 2.83 9.75 -3.01
CA HIS A 281 4.07 10.17 -3.68
C HIS A 281 3.98 11.64 -4.07
N ASP A 282 4.81 12.48 -3.44
CA ASP A 282 5.01 13.88 -3.80
C ASP A 282 6.36 14.02 -4.52
N PRO A 283 6.38 14.18 -5.86
CA PRO A 283 7.61 14.28 -6.65
C PRO A 283 8.50 15.46 -6.25
N SER A 284 7.94 16.46 -5.56
CA SER A 284 8.66 17.65 -5.11
C SER A 284 9.42 17.42 -3.79
N ARG A 285 9.10 16.36 -3.05
CA ARG A 285 9.75 16.03 -1.78
C ARG A 285 10.96 15.13 -1.99
N LYS A 286 12.11 15.52 -1.45
CA LYS A 286 13.32 14.67 -1.35
C LYS A 286 12.98 13.38 -0.59
N ARG A 287 13.78 12.31 -0.79
CA ARG A 287 13.69 11.03 -0.02
C ARG A 287 13.44 11.34 1.47
N VAL A 288 12.22 11.07 1.94
CA VAL A 288 11.83 11.29 3.33
C VAL A 288 12.14 10.02 4.10
N ASP A 289 13.06 10.13 5.06
CA ASP A 289 13.21 9.11 6.08
C ASP A 289 12.20 9.31 7.18
N CYS A 290 11.58 8.23 7.60
CA CYS A 290 10.60 8.24 8.67
C CYS A 290 10.74 7.02 9.58
N GLY A 291 9.94 7.01 10.64
CA GLY A 291 9.74 5.86 11.50
C GLY A 291 8.86 4.78 10.87
N LEU A 292 8.54 3.77 11.68
CA LEU A 292 7.56 2.73 11.33
C LEU A 292 6.12 3.15 11.62
N LEU A 293 5.88 4.11 12.52
CA LEU A 293 4.51 4.56 12.83
C LEU A 293 4.10 5.68 11.88
N ALA A 294 2.84 5.65 11.45
CA ALA A 294 2.26 6.68 10.59
C ALA A 294 2.07 7.99 11.37
N ASN A 295 2.18 9.13 10.72
CA ASN A 295 1.95 10.41 11.41
C ASN A 295 0.48 10.81 11.39
N TRP A 296 -0.28 10.29 10.41
CA TRP A 296 -1.68 10.64 10.22
C TRP A 296 -2.51 9.45 9.75
N PRO A 297 -3.83 9.44 10.02
CA PRO A 297 -4.71 8.40 9.50
C PRO A 297 -4.70 8.31 7.98
N ASN A 298 -4.47 9.42 7.28
CA ASN A 298 -4.41 9.46 5.81
C ASN A 298 -3.33 8.56 5.20
N ASP A 299 -2.27 8.24 5.95
CA ASP A 299 -1.22 7.31 5.52
C ASP A 299 -1.78 5.88 5.34
N PHE A 300 -2.93 5.55 5.94
CA PHE A 300 -3.61 4.26 5.80
C PHE A 300 -4.68 4.22 4.69
N SER A 301 -4.78 5.27 3.86
CA SER A 301 -5.81 5.36 2.81
C SER A 301 -5.79 4.23 1.78
N GLU A 302 -4.61 3.63 1.54
CA GLU A 302 -4.43 2.47 0.66
C GLU A 302 -4.21 1.16 1.43
N SER A 303 -4.43 1.15 2.74
CA SER A 303 -4.06 0.01 3.61
C SER A 303 -5.18 -0.98 3.84
N ARG A 304 -6.36 -0.76 3.25
CA ARG A 304 -7.57 -1.54 3.52
C ARG A 304 -7.43 -3.04 3.25
N ASN A 305 -6.56 -3.45 2.32
CA ASN A 305 -6.41 -4.83 1.90
C ASN A 305 -5.30 -5.58 2.66
N PHE A 306 -4.54 -4.92 3.54
CA PHE A 306 -3.48 -5.60 4.27
C PHE A 306 -4.05 -6.44 5.41
N VAL A 307 -3.76 -7.74 5.41
CA VAL A 307 -4.25 -8.72 6.40
C VAL A 307 -3.08 -9.51 7.01
N PRO A 308 -3.16 -9.92 8.29
CA PRO A 308 -2.15 -10.76 8.91
C PRO A 308 -2.00 -12.12 8.22
N LEU A 309 -0.80 -12.68 8.26
CA LEU A 309 -0.57 -14.07 7.86
C LEU A 309 -0.85 -15.00 9.05
N TYR A 310 -2.04 -15.61 9.11
CA TYR A 310 -2.42 -16.55 10.18
C TYR A 310 -1.75 -17.94 10.09
N GLN A 311 -0.63 -18.07 9.39
CA GLN A 311 0.13 -19.32 9.40
C GLN A 311 0.90 -19.43 10.71
N ASN A 312 1.03 -20.66 11.23
CA ASN A 312 1.59 -21.06 12.52
C ASN A 312 3.07 -20.66 12.73
N ARG A 313 3.37 -19.36 12.66
CA ARG A 313 4.69 -18.74 12.75
C ARG A 313 4.82 -18.12 14.13
N GLU A 314 5.94 -18.36 14.80
CA GLU A 314 6.25 -17.66 16.04
C GLU A 314 6.41 -16.16 15.75
N ILE A 315 5.40 -15.37 16.12
CA ILE A 315 5.47 -13.92 16.05
C ILE A 315 6.32 -13.43 17.22
N THR A 316 7.38 -12.71 16.90
CA THR A 316 8.24 -12.09 17.91
C THR A 316 7.64 -10.78 18.35
N PRO A 317 7.42 -10.56 19.66
CA PRO A 317 6.86 -9.30 20.15
C PRO A 317 7.69 -8.09 19.73
N TYR A 318 7.00 -6.98 19.47
CA TYR A 318 7.60 -5.68 19.22
C TYR A 318 7.09 -4.65 20.23
N SER A 319 7.90 -3.62 20.47
CA SER A 319 7.55 -2.58 21.44
C SER A 319 8.26 -1.27 21.14
N MET A 320 7.74 -0.17 21.66
CA MET A 320 8.47 1.10 21.67
C MET A 320 9.59 1.04 22.71
N THR A 321 10.76 1.61 22.38
CA THR A 321 11.92 1.73 23.27
C THR A 321 12.51 3.13 23.17
N ASN A 322 13.48 3.46 24.02
CA ASN A 322 14.26 4.71 23.89
C ASN A 322 15.12 4.79 22.61
N ARG A 323 15.21 3.69 21.83
CA ARG A 323 15.85 3.64 20.51
C ARG A 323 14.85 3.64 19.34
N GLY A 324 13.56 3.80 19.63
CA GLY A 324 12.46 3.65 18.67
C GLY A 324 11.77 2.28 18.76
N VAL A 325 11.00 1.94 17.72
CA VAL A 325 10.32 0.64 17.63
C VAL A 325 11.36 -0.47 17.54
N SER A 326 11.36 -1.38 18.51
CA SER A 326 12.14 -2.63 18.46
C SER A 326 11.28 -3.74 17.91
N ILE A 327 11.71 -4.35 16.81
CA ILE A 327 11.00 -5.43 16.12
C ILE A 327 12.00 -6.41 15.52
N CYS A 328 11.66 -7.70 15.46
CA CYS A 328 12.46 -8.70 14.77
C CYS A 328 11.80 -9.06 13.44
N LEU A 329 12.48 -8.81 12.33
CA LEU A 329 11.95 -9.06 10.99
C LEU A 329 12.98 -9.86 10.15
N PRO A 330 12.52 -10.71 9.22
CA PRO A 330 13.37 -11.18 8.13
C PRO A 330 13.85 -9.98 7.32
N MET A 331 15.15 -9.92 7.06
CA MET A 331 15.78 -8.81 6.33
C MET A 331 16.48 -9.32 5.07
N LEU A 332 16.19 -8.69 3.93
CA LEU A 332 16.84 -8.94 2.66
C LEU A 332 17.65 -7.71 2.25
N MET A 333 18.96 -7.86 2.07
CA MET A 333 19.81 -6.76 1.64
C MET A 333 19.53 -6.44 0.17
N ILE A 334 19.35 -5.15 -0.10
CA ILE A 334 19.19 -4.57 -1.43
C ILE A 334 20.19 -3.43 -1.59
N PRO A 335 20.43 -2.89 -2.81
CA PRO A 335 21.46 -1.90 -2.98
C PRO A 335 21.30 -0.67 -2.15
N ASP A 336 20.10 -0.12 -2.10
CA ASP A 336 19.86 1.14 -1.39
C ASP A 336 19.51 0.91 0.09
N GLY A 337 19.69 -0.30 0.63
CA GLY A 337 19.40 -0.64 2.02
C GLY A 337 18.93 -2.09 2.23
N TRP A 338 17.73 -2.23 2.77
CA TRP A 338 17.16 -3.49 3.19
C TRP A 338 15.66 -3.51 2.90
N LEU A 339 15.14 -4.69 2.57
CA LEU A 339 13.73 -5.01 2.63
C LEU A 339 13.46 -5.76 3.92
N ALA A 340 12.62 -5.19 4.78
CA ALA A 340 12.16 -5.83 6.00
C ALA A 340 10.76 -6.42 5.76
N VAL A 341 10.64 -7.74 5.85
CA VAL A 341 9.41 -8.47 5.52
C VAL A 341 8.47 -8.43 6.72
N LEU A 342 7.25 -7.93 6.52
CA LEU A 342 6.16 -7.92 7.50
C LEU A 342 5.40 -9.26 7.47
N ASP A 343 4.73 -9.60 8.57
CA ASP A 343 3.92 -10.82 8.67
C ASP A 343 2.46 -10.52 8.32
N CYS A 344 2.30 -9.78 7.23
CA CYS A 344 1.02 -9.42 6.64
C CYS A 344 1.17 -9.40 5.12
N GLN A 345 0.05 -9.55 4.41
CA GLN A 345 -0.01 -9.57 2.95
C GLN A 345 -1.12 -8.67 2.46
N ASP A 346 -1.09 -8.30 1.19
CA ASP A 346 -2.25 -7.69 0.52
C ASP A 346 -3.17 -8.82 0.04
N GLU A 347 -4.40 -8.88 0.56
CA GLU A 347 -5.37 -9.94 0.21
C GLU A 347 -5.78 -9.94 -1.26
N THR A 348 -5.53 -8.83 -1.98
CA THR A 348 -5.77 -8.73 -3.42
C THR A 348 -4.56 -9.17 -4.26
N ASP A 349 -3.44 -9.48 -3.62
CA ASP A 349 -2.18 -9.85 -4.24
C ASP A 349 -1.69 -11.22 -3.74
N ALA A 350 -1.76 -12.23 -4.61
CA ALA A 350 -1.37 -13.59 -4.27
C ALA A 350 0.14 -13.80 -4.06
N ARG A 351 0.98 -12.76 -4.21
CA ARG A 351 2.44 -12.81 -4.04
C ARG A 351 2.91 -12.85 -2.58
N GLY A 352 2.02 -13.05 -1.61
CA GLY A 352 2.38 -13.31 -0.22
C GLY A 352 2.80 -12.07 0.59
N PRO A 353 3.65 -12.21 1.63
CA PRO A 353 3.94 -11.15 2.58
C PRO A 353 4.51 -9.90 1.93
N VAL A 354 4.26 -8.75 2.54
CA VAL A 354 4.78 -7.47 2.06
C VAL A 354 6.05 -7.04 2.80
N ALA A 355 6.84 -6.16 2.18
CA ALA A 355 8.10 -5.68 2.72
C ALA A 355 8.22 -4.15 2.71
N LEU A 356 8.94 -3.64 3.72
CA LEU A 356 9.27 -2.22 3.90
C LEU A 356 10.72 -1.95 3.52
N PHE A 357 10.96 -0.79 2.90
CA PHE A 357 12.29 -0.29 2.60
C PHE A 357 12.92 0.35 3.85
N LEU A 358 14.00 -0.25 4.35
CA LEU A 358 14.78 0.25 5.48
C LEU A 358 16.22 0.54 5.08
N ARG A 359 16.81 1.60 5.62
CA ARG A 359 18.25 1.86 5.48
C ARG A 359 18.91 2.03 6.85
N PRO A 360 20.16 1.59 7.00
CA PRO A 360 20.88 1.79 8.25
C PRO A 360 21.12 3.27 8.50
N ASN A 361 20.98 3.66 9.76
CA ASN A 361 21.29 4.97 10.29
C ASN A 361 22.46 4.84 11.29
N GLN A 362 22.98 5.97 11.79
CA GLN A 362 24.03 5.97 12.80
C GLN A 362 23.60 5.24 14.08
N ARG A 363 24.58 4.66 14.80
CA ARG A 363 24.40 3.98 16.11
C ARG A 363 23.62 2.65 16.05
N GLY A 364 23.52 2.00 14.88
CA GLY A 364 22.87 0.70 14.75
C GLY A 364 21.35 0.78 14.86
N THR A 365 20.77 1.83 14.28
CA THR A 365 19.31 1.96 14.07
C THR A 365 19.03 1.95 12.57
N TYR A 366 17.76 1.86 12.21
CA TYR A 366 17.30 1.90 10.82
C TYR A 366 16.30 3.04 10.65
N SER A 367 16.09 3.44 9.40
CA SER A 367 15.05 4.41 9.04
C SER A 367 14.28 3.88 7.85
N ARG A 368 12.95 4.02 7.88
CA ARG A 368 12.10 3.68 6.75
C ARG A 368 12.31 4.74 5.68
N TYR A 369 12.64 4.31 4.47
CA TYR A 369 12.74 5.17 3.30
C TYR A 369 11.74 4.72 2.25
N ASN A 370 11.53 5.52 1.19
CA ASN A 370 10.48 5.27 0.19
C ASN A 370 9.12 4.89 0.80
N PRO A 371 8.58 5.69 1.75
CA PRO A 371 7.33 5.35 2.43
C PRO A 371 6.10 5.36 1.50
N HIS A 372 6.25 5.73 0.24
CA HIS A 372 5.22 5.65 -0.79
C HIS A 372 5.09 4.24 -1.41
N GLN A 373 6.00 3.33 -1.09
CA GLN A 373 6.00 1.96 -1.60
C GLN A 373 5.96 0.93 -0.48
N ILE A 374 5.17 -0.12 -0.74
CA ILE A 374 5.18 -1.41 -0.06
C ILE A 374 5.17 -2.42 -1.20
N ILE A 375 6.08 -3.38 -1.18
CA ILE A 375 6.22 -4.38 -2.24
C ILE A 375 5.99 -5.79 -1.69
N PRO A 376 5.44 -6.73 -2.47
CA PRO A 376 5.43 -8.13 -2.08
C PRO A 376 6.86 -8.65 -1.97
N ALA A 377 7.10 -9.51 -1.00
CA ALA A 377 8.39 -10.13 -0.73
C ALA A 377 8.69 -11.29 -1.69
N SER A 378 7.69 -11.84 -2.38
CA SER A 378 7.90 -12.81 -3.47
C SER A 378 7.57 -12.22 -4.85
N SER A 379 8.33 -12.64 -5.86
CA SER A 379 7.99 -12.42 -7.26
C SER A 379 6.94 -13.46 -7.70
N ASN A 380 6.29 -13.23 -8.84
CA ASN A 380 5.31 -14.16 -9.45
C ASN A 380 5.82 -15.59 -9.72
N ASP A 381 7.09 -15.87 -9.44
CA ASP A 381 7.67 -17.19 -9.46
C ASP A 381 7.59 -17.74 -8.04
N GLU A 382 6.77 -18.77 -7.85
CA GLU A 382 6.45 -19.47 -6.61
C GLU A 382 7.63 -19.81 -5.66
N GLU A 383 8.89 -19.63 -6.08
CA GLU A 383 10.07 -20.15 -5.40
C GLU A 383 10.53 -19.41 -4.13
N ILE A 384 10.25 -18.12 -3.94
CA ILE A 384 10.75 -17.42 -2.72
C ILE A 384 9.99 -17.88 -1.46
N LEU A 385 8.78 -18.45 -1.62
CA LEU A 385 7.95 -18.90 -0.50
C LEU A 385 7.60 -20.40 -0.53
N ASN A 386 7.56 -21.07 -1.70
CA ASN A 386 7.20 -22.50 -1.77
C ASN A 386 8.36 -23.47 -1.51
N ARG A 387 9.61 -23.00 -1.47
CA ARG A 387 10.73 -23.83 -1.02
C ARG A 387 11.20 -23.32 0.34
N SER A 388 10.73 -24.01 1.39
CA SER A 388 11.00 -23.78 2.81
C SER A 388 10.45 -22.46 3.35
N GLY A 389 9.56 -22.55 4.35
CA GLY A 389 9.16 -21.41 5.16
C GLY A 389 10.39 -20.61 5.56
N LEU A 390 10.27 -19.28 5.53
CA LEU A 390 11.31 -18.29 5.80
C LEU A 390 12.29 -18.71 6.92
N ASP A 391 13.31 -19.49 6.58
CA ASP A 391 14.56 -19.67 7.35
C ASP A 391 15.51 -18.48 7.10
N LEU A 392 14.94 -17.32 6.76
CA LEU A 392 15.67 -16.07 6.81
C LEU A 392 15.84 -15.71 8.29
N GLU A 393 17.09 -15.59 8.71
CA GLU A 393 17.45 -15.20 10.06
C GLU A 393 16.76 -13.87 10.42
N LYS A 394 15.87 -13.91 11.42
CA LYS A 394 15.18 -12.72 11.91
C LYS A 394 16.20 -11.81 12.58
N THR A 395 16.28 -10.56 12.12
CA THR A 395 17.18 -9.57 12.70
C THR A 395 16.39 -8.63 13.61
N ARG A 396 16.85 -8.46 14.86
CA ARG A 396 16.30 -7.43 15.75
C ARG A 396 16.80 -6.06 15.31
N ILE A 397 15.85 -5.19 14.95
CA ILE A 397 16.13 -3.82 14.53
C ILE A 397 15.49 -2.80 15.47
N TYR A 398 15.98 -1.56 15.37
CA TYR A 398 15.45 -0.41 16.09
C TYR A 398 15.19 0.72 15.10
N VAL A 399 13.95 1.20 15.01
CA VAL A 399 13.54 2.28 14.09
C VAL A 399 13.02 3.48 14.88
N PRO A 400 13.81 4.57 15.01
CA PRO A 400 13.37 5.82 15.65
C PRO A 400 12.20 6.45 14.89
N GLN A 401 11.21 6.99 15.62
CA GLN A 401 10.09 7.68 14.97
C GLN A 401 10.50 8.99 14.29
N HIS A 402 11.44 9.71 14.90
CA HIS A 402 12.07 10.89 14.31
C HIS A 402 13.48 10.51 13.85
N ALA A 403 13.68 10.34 12.54
CA ALA A 403 14.97 10.01 11.98
C ALA A 403 15.88 11.26 12.02
N ASN A 404 17.04 11.16 12.66
CA ASN A 404 18.13 12.12 12.43
C ASN A 404 18.70 11.82 11.04
N THR A 405 18.82 12.86 10.21
CA THR A 405 19.12 12.82 8.76
C THR A 405 20.54 12.33 8.40
N SER A 406 21.32 11.85 9.36
CA SER A 406 22.71 11.41 9.16
C SER A 406 22.75 9.97 8.63
N THR A 407 22.31 9.80 7.39
CA THR A 407 22.22 8.48 6.75
C THR A 407 23.58 7.93 6.33
N ILE A 408 23.79 6.63 6.55
CA ILE A 408 24.97 5.91 6.06
C ILE A 408 24.60 5.36 4.68
N SER A 409 24.98 6.07 3.61
CA SER A 409 24.81 5.56 2.24
C SER A 409 25.81 4.45 2.00
N THR A 410 25.38 3.20 2.20
CA THR A 410 26.13 2.03 1.74
C THR A 410 25.31 1.41 0.62
N THR A 411 25.71 1.68 -0.62
CA THR A 411 25.04 1.15 -1.80
C THR A 411 25.68 -0.19 -2.19
N TYR A 412 24.92 -1.29 -2.23
CA TYR A 412 25.43 -2.62 -2.60
C TYR A 412 24.86 -3.13 -3.92
N PRO A 413 25.61 -3.40 -4.99
CA PRO A 413 24.99 -3.84 -6.25
C PRO A 413 24.20 -5.17 -6.08
N TYR A 414 23.09 -5.33 -6.80
CA TYR A 414 22.45 -6.64 -6.98
C TYR A 414 23.39 -7.57 -7.71
N MET A 415 23.31 -8.86 -7.45
CA MET A 415 24.19 -9.86 -8.06
C MET A 415 23.38 -10.85 -8.90
N PHE A 416 23.72 -11.01 -10.17
CA PHE A 416 23.28 -12.11 -11.01
C PHE A 416 24.41 -13.15 -11.08
N HIS A 417 24.14 -14.36 -10.65
CA HIS A 417 25.04 -15.49 -10.74
C HIS A 417 24.67 -16.33 -11.97
N LEU A 418 25.58 -16.41 -12.94
CA LEU A 418 25.39 -17.16 -14.18
C LEU A 418 25.94 -18.58 -13.98
N GLN A 419 25.09 -19.49 -13.51
CA GLN A 419 25.51 -20.82 -13.03
C GLN A 419 26.08 -21.71 -14.15
N GLU A 420 25.42 -21.72 -15.31
CA GLU A 420 25.67 -22.66 -16.41
C GLU A 420 26.16 -21.92 -17.66
N LEU A 421 27.20 -21.11 -17.53
CA LEU A 421 27.92 -20.65 -18.72
C LEU A 421 28.73 -21.82 -19.28
N PRO A 422 28.66 -22.12 -20.59
CA PRO A 422 29.64 -22.98 -21.23
C PRO A 422 31.02 -22.38 -20.93
N ASP A 423 31.95 -23.17 -20.40
CA ASP A 423 33.35 -22.75 -20.43
C ASP A 423 33.71 -22.45 -21.89
N GLU A 424 34.58 -21.46 -22.15
CA GLU A 424 35.01 -21.03 -23.49
C GLU A 424 35.54 -22.17 -24.40
N GLN A 425 35.58 -23.40 -23.90
CA GLN A 425 36.10 -24.59 -24.55
C GLN A 425 35.18 -25.82 -24.42
N VAL A 426 33.93 -25.73 -24.90
CA VAL A 426 33.11 -26.92 -25.15
C VAL A 426 32.99 -27.20 -26.65
N ASN A 427 33.13 -28.48 -26.99
CA ASN A 427 33.52 -29.12 -28.27
C ASN A 427 32.78 -28.76 -29.58
N ASP A 428 31.95 -27.73 -29.66
CA ASP A 428 31.14 -27.42 -30.85
C ASP A 428 31.25 -25.97 -31.36
N GLY A 429 32.23 -25.21 -30.85
CA GLY A 429 32.51 -23.84 -31.29
C GLY A 429 31.44 -22.83 -30.87
N VAL A 430 30.77 -23.10 -29.74
CA VAL A 430 29.81 -22.19 -29.09
C VAL A 430 30.56 -21.33 -28.07
N ILE A 431 30.22 -20.05 -28.02
CA ILE A 431 30.77 -19.06 -27.09
C ILE A 431 29.63 -18.37 -26.35
N CYS A 432 29.90 -18.03 -25.09
CA CYS A 432 29.05 -17.18 -24.29
C CYS A 432 29.88 -16.03 -23.73
N GLU A 433 29.56 -14.80 -24.11
CA GLU A 433 30.29 -13.59 -23.71
C GLU A 433 29.35 -12.64 -22.95
N VAL A 434 29.76 -12.20 -21.77
CA VAL A 434 28.99 -11.26 -20.93
C VAL A 434 29.55 -9.86 -21.08
N PHE A 435 28.70 -8.92 -21.49
CA PHE A 435 29.04 -7.51 -21.62
C PHE A 435 28.30 -6.70 -20.56
N ALA A 436 28.97 -6.40 -19.45
CA ALA A 436 28.42 -5.57 -18.38
C ALA A 436 28.29 -4.10 -18.81
N ASN A 437 27.24 -3.44 -18.33
CA ASN A 437 27.05 -2.01 -18.50
C ASN A 437 27.92 -1.23 -17.49
N GLU A 438 29.21 -1.15 -17.78
CA GLU A 438 30.22 -0.54 -16.90
C GLU A 438 30.15 1.00 -16.85
N ARG A 439 29.28 1.64 -17.63
CA ARG A 439 29.14 3.11 -17.61
C ARG A 439 28.63 3.58 -16.24
N ARG A 440 29.32 4.57 -15.68
CA ARG A 440 29.03 5.17 -14.35
C ARG A 440 29.02 4.13 -13.21
N GLU A 441 29.81 3.06 -13.32
CA GLU A 441 29.90 2.01 -12.30
C GLU A 441 28.53 1.34 -12.01
N GLN A 442 27.63 1.31 -13.00
CA GLN A 442 26.27 0.78 -12.83
C GLN A 442 26.20 -0.74 -12.79
N ALA A 443 27.19 -1.43 -13.36
CA ALA A 443 27.35 -2.88 -13.31
C ALA A 443 28.83 -3.29 -13.39
N SER A 444 29.18 -4.45 -12.82
CA SER A 444 30.51 -5.05 -12.93
C SER A 444 30.41 -6.55 -13.18
N TRP A 445 31.30 -7.13 -14.00
CA TRP A 445 31.35 -8.56 -14.26
C TRP A 445 32.58 -9.21 -13.61
N ASP A 446 32.36 -10.15 -12.71
CA ASP A 446 33.38 -11.02 -12.12
C ASP A 446 33.34 -12.37 -12.87
N VAL A 447 34.33 -12.54 -13.75
CA VAL A 447 34.48 -13.74 -14.60
C VAL A 447 34.75 -14.99 -13.76
N GLU A 448 35.59 -14.89 -12.72
CA GLU A 448 36.03 -16.04 -11.92
C GLU A 448 34.87 -16.67 -11.15
N ASN A 449 34.00 -15.82 -10.59
CA ASN A 449 32.83 -16.26 -9.83
C ASN A 449 31.54 -16.28 -10.66
N ARG A 450 31.60 -15.93 -11.95
CA ARG A 450 30.46 -15.77 -12.86
C ARG A 450 29.37 -14.87 -12.27
N LEU A 451 29.77 -13.76 -11.67
CA LEU A 451 28.92 -12.84 -10.92
C LEU A 451 28.83 -11.47 -11.60
N LEU A 452 27.64 -11.12 -12.07
CA LEU A 452 27.32 -9.80 -12.61
C LEU A 452 26.69 -8.95 -11.51
N SER A 453 27.37 -7.90 -11.08
CA SER A 453 26.84 -6.91 -10.15
C SER A 453 26.12 -5.80 -10.91
N SER A 454 25.00 -5.27 -10.42
CA SER A 454 24.34 -4.07 -10.97
C SER A 454 23.40 -3.36 -9.99
N PHE A 455 23.28 -2.03 -10.08
CA PHE A 455 22.43 -1.26 -9.16
C PHE A 455 20.97 -1.14 -9.62
N ARG A 456 20.73 -0.71 -10.87
CA ARG A 456 19.40 -0.54 -11.51
C ARG A 456 19.57 -0.40 -13.03
N GLY A 457 18.52 -0.70 -13.79
CA GLY A 457 18.50 -0.57 -15.24
C GLY A 457 19.10 -1.77 -15.96
N LEU A 458 19.51 -1.61 -17.21
CA LEU A 458 20.18 -2.67 -17.96
C LEU A 458 21.55 -2.98 -17.33
N ALA A 459 21.72 -4.21 -16.85
CA ALA A 459 22.92 -4.67 -16.15
C ALA A 459 23.97 -5.22 -17.12
N ALA A 460 23.55 -6.07 -18.06
CA ALA A 460 24.43 -6.63 -19.09
C ALA A 460 23.66 -7.07 -20.34
N ALA A 461 24.41 -7.18 -21.44
CA ALA A 461 24.03 -7.96 -22.60
C ALA A 461 24.88 -9.24 -22.63
N ILE A 462 24.24 -10.40 -22.72
CA ILE A 462 24.89 -11.70 -22.77
C ILE A 462 24.73 -12.23 -24.19
N TYR A 463 25.84 -12.34 -24.92
CA TYR A 463 25.87 -12.93 -26.24
C TYR A 463 26.10 -14.43 -26.12
N ILE A 464 25.29 -15.21 -26.84
CA ILE A 464 25.40 -16.66 -26.92
C ILE A 464 25.37 -17.01 -28.40
N GLY A 465 26.44 -17.58 -28.94
CA GLY A 465 26.49 -17.87 -30.37
C GLY A 465 27.71 -18.65 -30.78
N ARG A 466 27.94 -18.79 -32.09
CA ARG A 466 29.11 -19.50 -32.61
C ARG A 466 30.35 -18.62 -32.63
N GLN A 467 31.52 -19.25 -32.54
CA GLN A 467 32.82 -18.59 -32.65
C GLN A 467 33.05 -17.93 -34.02
N ASP A 468 32.31 -18.33 -35.06
CA ASP A 468 32.36 -17.66 -36.38
C ASP A 468 31.59 -16.33 -36.42
N GLY A 469 30.78 -16.02 -35.39
CA GLY A 469 29.96 -14.82 -35.27
C GLY A 469 28.75 -14.77 -36.23
N LEU A 470 28.48 -15.83 -36.99
CA LEU A 470 27.45 -15.86 -38.04
C LEU A 470 26.06 -16.29 -37.56
N SER A 471 25.95 -16.73 -36.30
CA SER A 471 24.69 -17.14 -35.66
C SER A 471 24.81 -17.01 -34.15
N GLY A 472 23.78 -16.50 -33.49
CA GLY A 472 23.74 -16.31 -32.03
C GLY A 472 22.48 -15.60 -31.56
N LEU A 473 22.39 -15.33 -30.27
CA LEU A 473 21.32 -14.64 -29.58
C LEU A 473 21.92 -13.67 -28.57
N VAL A 474 21.22 -12.58 -28.30
CA VAL A 474 21.56 -11.66 -27.22
C VAL A 474 20.46 -11.68 -26.18
N LEU A 475 20.83 -12.09 -24.96
CA LEU A 475 19.99 -12.01 -23.78
C LEU A 475 20.35 -10.75 -22.99
N LEU A 476 19.39 -9.88 -22.80
CA LEU A 476 19.54 -8.70 -21.99
C LEU A 476 19.09 -9.00 -20.57
N VAL A 477 19.88 -8.57 -19.59
CA VAL A 477 19.61 -8.79 -18.16
C VAL A 477 19.72 -7.46 -17.45
N GLY A 478 18.79 -7.18 -16.53
CA GLY A 478 18.74 -5.91 -15.83
C GLY A 478 17.74 -5.90 -14.68
N ILE A 479 17.50 -4.71 -14.14
CA ILE A 479 16.68 -4.48 -12.96
C ILE A 479 15.73 -3.32 -13.23
N ASP A 480 14.44 -3.54 -13.06
CA ASP A 480 13.44 -2.50 -13.32
C ASP A 480 13.35 -1.45 -12.21
N SER A 481 12.48 -0.47 -12.45
CA SER A 481 12.22 0.64 -11.53
C SER A 481 11.68 0.19 -10.16
N ASN A 482 11.07 -1.00 -10.10
CA ASN A 482 10.55 -1.65 -8.91
C ASN A 482 11.53 -2.68 -8.33
N PHE A 483 12.81 -2.60 -8.71
CA PHE A 483 13.88 -3.48 -8.24
C PHE A 483 13.71 -4.96 -8.59
N ARG A 484 12.88 -5.28 -9.58
CA ARG A 484 12.69 -6.66 -10.02
C ARG A 484 13.77 -7.01 -11.03
N PRO A 485 14.38 -8.19 -10.95
CA PRO A 485 15.24 -8.65 -12.02
C PRO A 485 14.39 -8.85 -13.28
N ARG A 486 14.92 -8.46 -14.42
CA ARG A 486 14.26 -8.62 -15.71
C ARG A 486 15.27 -9.14 -16.72
N TRP A 487 14.76 -9.91 -17.66
CA TRP A 487 15.51 -10.34 -18.82
C TRP A 487 14.62 -10.35 -20.06
N ALA A 488 15.23 -10.20 -21.22
CA ALA A 488 14.55 -10.28 -22.50
C ALA A 488 15.55 -10.69 -23.59
N PHE A 489 15.13 -11.56 -24.50
CA PHE A 489 15.84 -11.73 -25.76
C PHE A 489 15.56 -10.52 -26.66
N ASP A 490 16.60 -10.06 -27.36
CA ASP A 490 16.41 -9.03 -28.38
C ASP A 490 15.55 -9.58 -29.53
N SER A 491 14.35 -9.00 -29.72
CA SER A 491 13.40 -9.41 -30.75
C SER A 491 13.80 -8.98 -32.18
N GLY A 492 14.91 -8.25 -32.35
CA GLY A 492 15.32 -7.67 -33.63
C GLY A 492 16.38 -8.44 -34.43
N PHE A 493 16.99 -9.49 -33.87
CA PHE A 493 18.15 -10.14 -34.48
C PHE A 493 17.92 -11.64 -34.70
N ASP A 494 17.28 -11.97 -35.82
CA ASP A 494 17.52 -13.25 -36.47
C ASP A 494 18.93 -13.20 -37.07
N LEU A 495 19.91 -13.75 -36.36
CA LEU A 495 21.35 -13.53 -36.57
C LEU A 495 21.91 -14.23 -37.81
N ALA A 496 21.07 -14.60 -38.78
CA ALA A 496 21.46 -15.34 -39.98
C ALA A 496 22.41 -14.59 -40.95
N PHE A 497 22.84 -13.34 -40.67
CA PHE A 497 23.52 -12.54 -41.68
C PHE A 497 24.58 -11.49 -41.26
N ALA A 498 25.12 -11.47 -40.05
CA ALA A 498 26.09 -10.44 -39.64
C ALA A 498 27.49 -11.00 -39.34
N GLY A 499 28.34 -11.11 -40.36
CA GLY A 499 29.78 -11.32 -40.16
C GLY A 499 30.51 -10.03 -39.74
N TYR A 500 30.29 -9.53 -38.52
CA TYR A 500 31.07 -8.42 -37.95
C TYR A 500 31.30 -8.54 -36.42
N ASN A 501 32.38 -7.90 -35.96
CA ASN A 501 33.01 -7.96 -34.64
C ASN A 501 32.06 -7.97 -33.42
N ARG A 502 32.15 -9.02 -32.59
CA ARG A 502 31.35 -9.26 -31.36
C ARG A 502 31.36 -8.07 -30.39
N LEU A 503 32.54 -7.46 -30.22
CA LEU A 503 32.75 -6.25 -29.42
C LEU A 503 31.91 -5.07 -29.90
N LEU A 504 31.85 -4.83 -31.21
CA LEU A 504 31.14 -3.67 -31.77
C LEU A 504 29.60 -3.81 -31.68
N LEU A 505 29.09 -5.04 -31.61
CA LEU A 505 27.66 -5.35 -31.51
C LEU A 505 27.15 -5.15 -30.08
N ALA A 506 27.87 -5.69 -29.09
CA ALA A 506 27.56 -5.48 -27.69
C ALA A 506 27.76 -4.01 -27.27
N GLU A 507 28.84 -3.38 -27.75
CA GLU A 507 29.11 -1.96 -27.60
C GLU A 507 27.95 -1.13 -28.19
N LYS A 508 27.44 -1.48 -29.38
CA LYS A 508 26.27 -0.78 -29.95
C LYS A 508 24.97 -1.03 -29.17
N LEU A 509 24.65 -2.24 -28.73
CA LEU A 509 23.44 -2.51 -27.94
C LEU A 509 23.45 -1.77 -26.58
N LEU A 510 24.64 -1.60 -26.00
CA LEU A 510 24.85 -0.82 -24.78
C LEU A 510 24.93 0.71 -25.05
N TYR A 511 25.33 1.16 -26.26
CA TYR A 511 25.70 2.56 -26.52
C TYR A 511 24.97 3.30 -27.67
N HIS A 512 24.08 2.70 -28.48
CA HIS A 512 23.50 3.35 -29.69
C HIS A 512 22.41 4.41 -29.43
N HIS A 513 22.64 5.34 -28.51
CA HIS A 513 21.96 6.65 -28.52
C HIS A 513 22.91 7.85 -28.59
N SER A 514 24.18 7.65 -28.96
CA SER A 514 25.08 8.77 -29.30
C SER A 514 25.49 8.75 -30.77
N GLY A 515 24.70 9.44 -31.62
CA GLY A 515 25.19 10.11 -32.82
C GLY A 515 24.83 9.50 -34.18
N ALA A 516 23.87 10.11 -34.90
CA ALA A 516 23.97 10.42 -36.34
C ALA A 516 22.72 11.16 -36.88
N SER A 517 22.67 12.49 -36.78
CA SER A 517 22.39 13.43 -37.88
C SER A 517 22.30 14.86 -37.30
N ARG A 518 22.43 15.87 -38.16
CA ARG A 518 22.92 17.21 -37.86
C ARG A 518 21.86 18.18 -37.30
N GLU A 519 20.97 17.68 -36.46
CA GLU A 519 20.13 18.49 -35.56
C GLU A 519 20.26 17.87 -34.15
N GLU A 520 20.95 18.58 -33.26
CA GLU A 520 21.14 18.16 -31.88
C GLU A 520 19.78 17.93 -31.19
N PRO A 521 19.48 16.73 -30.66
CA PRO A 521 18.51 16.62 -29.59
C PRO A 521 19.13 17.26 -28.35
N ARG A 522 18.38 18.15 -27.69
CA ARG A 522 18.81 18.87 -26.49
C ARG A 522 19.44 17.91 -25.47
N LYS A 523 20.55 18.34 -24.85
CA LYS A 523 21.14 17.71 -23.65
C LYS A 523 20.02 17.39 -22.63
N GLY A 524 19.65 16.12 -22.51
CA GLY A 524 18.66 15.65 -21.54
C GLY A 524 18.22 14.21 -21.80
N GLU A 525 18.64 13.31 -20.91
CA GLU A 525 18.04 11.99 -20.58
C GLU A 525 18.30 10.80 -21.53
N MET A 526 19.34 10.01 -21.19
CA MET A 526 19.47 8.60 -21.55
C MET A 526 18.43 7.75 -20.78
N PRO A 527 18.01 6.58 -21.29
CA PRO A 527 17.15 5.65 -20.54
C PRO A 527 17.84 5.22 -19.25
N THR A 528 17.23 5.54 -18.11
CA THR A 528 17.74 5.17 -16.78
C THR A 528 17.00 3.98 -16.17
N THR A 529 15.99 3.47 -16.87
CA THR A 529 15.11 2.39 -16.39
C THR A 529 14.92 1.33 -17.47
N TRP A 530 14.67 0.09 -17.04
CA TRP A 530 14.33 -1.04 -17.92
C TRP A 530 13.12 -0.74 -18.83
N ASP A 531 12.10 -0.06 -18.30
CA ASP A 531 10.84 0.20 -18.98
C ASP A 531 10.96 1.23 -20.12
N ASP A 532 11.77 2.29 -19.93
CA ASP A 532 12.07 3.28 -20.99
C ASP A 532 12.85 2.62 -22.14
N TRP A 533 13.73 1.68 -21.80
CA TRP A 533 14.48 0.92 -22.80
C TRP A 533 13.54 0.04 -23.67
N ILE A 534 12.63 -0.71 -23.05
CA ILE A 534 11.66 -1.56 -23.79
C ILE A 534 10.70 -0.73 -24.65
N SER A 535 10.23 0.42 -24.16
CA SER A 535 9.34 1.30 -24.92
C SER A 535 10.00 1.80 -26.21
N ARG A 536 11.28 2.17 -26.15
CA ARG A 536 12.03 2.69 -27.30
C ARG A 536 12.40 1.59 -28.31
N GLN A 537 12.56 0.33 -27.89
CA GLN A 537 12.77 -0.79 -28.82
C GLN A 537 11.58 -1.01 -29.77
N ARG A 538 10.34 -0.74 -29.31
CA ARG A 538 9.13 -0.90 -30.14
C ARG A 538 9.02 0.17 -31.24
N GLU A 539 9.54 1.36 -31.01
CA GLU A 539 9.44 2.50 -31.93
C GLU A 539 10.47 2.45 -33.09
N HIS A 540 11.59 1.73 -32.92
CA HIS A 540 12.72 1.76 -33.86
C HIS A 540 12.71 0.72 -35.00
N SER A 541 11.64 -0.09 -35.13
CA SER A 541 11.50 -1.14 -36.16
C SER A 541 11.54 -0.60 -37.61
N THR A 542 11.16 0.66 -37.84
CA THR A 542 11.10 1.31 -39.16
C THR A 542 12.43 1.89 -39.65
N TYR A 543 13.37 2.22 -38.76
CA TYR A 543 14.70 2.73 -39.13
C TYR A 543 15.64 1.63 -39.67
N LEU A 544 15.29 0.36 -39.40
CA LEU A 544 16.04 -0.83 -39.77
C LEU A 544 15.93 -1.19 -41.27
N GLU A 545 14.82 -0.84 -41.94
CA GLU A 545 14.68 -1.03 -43.39
C GLU A 545 15.64 -0.11 -44.18
N MET A 546 15.88 1.09 -43.67
CA MET A 546 16.79 2.06 -44.28
C MET A 546 18.28 1.65 -44.15
N TRP A 547 18.63 0.90 -43.10
CA TRP A 547 19.98 0.37 -42.88
C TRP A 547 20.25 -0.94 -43.63
N ARG A 548 19.23 -1.79 -43.82
CA ARG A 548 19.31 -2.98 -44.70
C ARG A 548 19.76 -2.60 -46.12
N SER A 549 19.27 -1.47 -46.65
CA SER A 549 19.65 -0.95 -47.98
C SER A 549 21.10 -0.43 -48.06
N ARG A 550 21.66 0.08 -46.96
CA ARG A 550 23.03 0.65 -46.90
C ARG A 550 24.13 -0.40 -46.68
N LEU A 551 23.79 -1.52 -46.05
CA LEU A 551 24.68 -2.67 -45.85
C LEU A 551 24.89 -3.49 -47.13
N GLU A 552 23.95 -3.48 -48.08
CA GLU A 552 24.14 -4.11 -49.40
C GLU A 552 25.25 -3.46 -50.23
N THR A 553 25.51 -2.16 -50.03
CA THR A 553 26.47 -1.38 -50.82
C THR A 553 27.91 -1.45 -50.33
N THR A 554 28.15 -1.86 -49.07
CA THR A 554 29.49 -1.96 -48.48
C THR A 554 30.01 -3.41 -48.42
N ARG A 555 29.43 -4.30 -49.25
CA ARG A 555 29.93 -5.65 -49.50
C ARG A 555 30.93 -5.59 -50.64
N THR A 556 32.24 -5.73 -50.42
CA THR A 556 33.06 -6.54 -51.36
C THR A 556 34.54 -6.76 -51.03
N LEU A 557 35.21 -5.95 -50.19
CA LEU A 557 36.68 -5.97 -50.20
C LEU A 557 37.34 -6.77 -49.06
N GLN A 558 37.07 -6.51 -47.78
CA GLN A 558 37.88 -7.10 -46.71
C GLN A 558 37.55 -8.56 -46.36
N ALA A 559 36.27 -8.94 -46.20
CA ALA A 559 35.89 -10.33 -45.91
C ALA A 559 36.19 -11.32 -47.05
N ARG A 560 36.55 -10.80 -48.23
CA ARG A 560 36.80 -11.58 -49.46
C ARG A 560 38.25 -12.08 -49.54
N GLU A 561 39.17 -11.45 -48.81
CA GLU A 561 40.60 -11.79 -48.80
C GLU A 561 40.95 -12.83 -47.73
N GLU A 562 40.30 -12.79 -46.56
CA GLU A 562 40.61 -13.71 -45.45
C GLU A 562 40.00 -15.12 -45.63
N LEU A 563 38.86 -15.26 -46.31
CA LEU A 563 38.18 -16.56 -46.53
C LEU A 563 38.44 -17.19 -47.92
N ALA A 564 39.28 -16.55 -48.74
CA ALA A 564 39.69 -17.03 -50.06
C ALA A 564 40.31 -18.45 -50.10
N PRO A 565 41.04 -18.93 -49.06
CA PRO A 565 41.66 -20.25 -49.11
C PRO A 565 40.66 -21.42 -48.98
N MET A 566 39.61 -21.27 -48.15
CA MET A 566 38.65 -22.34 -47.88
C MET A 566 37.62 -22.52 -49.01
N ARG A 567 37.25 -21.42 -49.68
CA ARG A 567 36.29 -21.44 -50.79
C ARG A 567 36.80 -22.21 -52.02
N LYS A 568 38.13 -22.38 -52.16
CA LYS A 568 38.78 -23.03 -53.29
C LYS A 568 38.75 -24.56 -53.25
N LYS A 569 38.50 -25.21 -52.10
CA LYS A 569 38.70 -26.67 -51.97
C LYS A 569 37.45 -27.56 -52.04
N LYS A 570 36.21 -27.06 -51.88
CA LYS A 570 34.94 -27.77 -52.23
C LYS A 570 33.71 -26.90 -51.90
N PRO A 571 33.18 -26.10 -52.85
CA PRO A 571 32.08 -25.15 -52.59
C PRO A 571 30.76 -25.78 -52.13
N LYS A 572 30.49 -27.04 -52.52
CA LYS A 572 29.28 -27.77 -52.15
C LYS A 572 29.31 -28.30 -50.70
N ALA A 573 30.46 -28.75 -50.23
CA ALA A 573 30.60 -29.25 -48.85
C ALA A 573 30.49 -28.11 -47.83
N TYR A 574 31.10 -26.95 -48.14
CA TYR A 574 30.99 -25.75 -47.32
C TYR A 574 29.55 -25.20 -47.25
N ARG A 575 28.82 -25.21 -48.38
CA ARG A 575 27.40 -24.81 -48.40
C ARG A 575 26.52 -25.77 -47.61
N LEU A 576 26.76 -27.08 -47.73
CA LEU A 576 25.98 -28.11 -47.02
C LEU A 576 26.27 -28.09 -45.51
N GLU A 577 27.51 -27.87 -45.11
CA GLU A 577 27.90 -27.60 -43.71
C GLU A 577 27.17 -26.35 -43.20
N LEU A 578 27.28 -25.20 -43.88
CA LEU A 578 26.56 -23.98 -43.48
C LEU A 578 25.04 -24.13 -43.43
N GLU A 579 24.43 -24.93 -44.31
CA GLU A 579 22.99 -25.23 -44.28
C GLU A 579 22.63 -26.17 -43.13
N LYS A 580 23.46 -27.17 -42.80
CA LYS A 580 23.30 -28.01 -41.60
C LYS A 580 23.46 -27.22 -40.30
N LEU A 581 24.43 -26.30 -40.26
CA LEU A 581 24.67 -25.44 -39.10
C LEU A 581 23.58 -24.38 -38.91
N ARG A 582 22.93 -23.93 -39.99
CA ARG A 582 21.73 -23.07 -39.96
C ARG A 582 20.45 -23.80 -39.56
N ALA A 583 20.43 -25.13 -39.66
CA ALA A 583 19.31 -25.98 -39.26
C ALA A 583 19.35 -26.38 -37.78
N LEU A 584 20.41 -26.01 -37.05
CA LEU A 584 20.42 -26.10 -35.60
C LEU A 584 19.41 -25.07 -35.08
N ASP A 585 18.30 -25.53 -34.51
CA ASP A 585 17.32 -24.68 -33.81
C ASP A 585 17.74 -24.59 -32.35
N TRP A 586 18.23 -23.44 -31.92
CA TRP A 586 18.83 -23.28 -30.59
C TRP A 586 17.73 -22.81 -29.64
N VAL A 587 17.28 -23.69 -28.75
CA VAL A 587 16.33 -23.30 -27.72
C VAL A 587 17.11 -22.94 -26.46
N VAL A 588 17.30 -21.64 -26.24
CA VAL A 588 17.84 -21.12 -24.97
C VAL A 588 16.66 -20.84 -24.05
N ARG A 589 16.61 -21.54 -22.91
CA ARG A 589 15.62 -21.27 -21.87
C ARG A 589 16.32 -20.70 -20.64
N PRO A 590 16.27 -19.38 -20.43
CA PRO A 590 16.74 -18.80 -19.18
C PRO A 590 15.78 -19.21 -18.06
N VAL A 591 16.32 -19.84 -17.02
CA VAL A 591 15.61 -20.11 -15.77
C VAL A 591 16.20 -19.21 -14.70
N MET A 592 15.36 -18.32 -14.18
CA MET A 592 15.75 -17.42 -13.11
C MET A 592 15.24 -17.96 -11.78
N SER A 593 16.14 -18.22 -10.84
CA SER A 593 15.80 -18.55 -9.46
C SER A 593 16.44 -17.54 -8.52
N THR A 594 15.80 -17.27 -7.39
CA THR A 594 16.32 -16.30 -6.41
C THR A 594 16.81 -17.03 -5.18
N LYS A 595 18.04 -16.74 -4.74
CA LYS A 595 18.58 -17.27 -3.47
C LYS A 595 19.12 -16.13 -2.62
N SER A 596 18.81 -16.16 -1.32
CA SER A 596 19.47 -15.31 -0.34
C SER A 596 20.72 -16.02 0.16
N VAL A 597 21.90 -15.45 -0.10
CA VAL A 597 23.18 -15.97 0.41
C VAL A 597 23.74 -14.96 1.40
N ARG A 598 23.81 -15.33 2.68
CA ARG A 598 24.31 -14.47 3.77
C ARG A 598 23.60 -13.09 3.80
N GLY A 599 22.29 -13.08 3.54
CA GLY A 599 21.45 -11.88 3.54
C GLY A 599 21.52 -11.04 2.27
N ARG A 600 22.32 -11.41 1.26
CA ARG A 600 22.36 -10.72 -0.05
C ARG A 600 21.45 -11.39 -1.05
N MET A 601 20.68 -10.59 -1.79
CA MET A 601 19.90 -11.04 -2.94
C MET A 601 20.84 -11.43 -4.09
N VAL A 602 20.85 -12.71 -4.45
CA VAL A 602 21.56 -13.24 -5.61
C VAL A 602 20.54 -13.89 -6.54
N PHE A 603 20.45 -13.38 -7.76
CA PHE A 603 19.63 -13.99 -8.80
C PHE A 603 20.46 -15.02 -9.55
N SER A 604 20.09 -16.28 -9.47
CA SER A 604 20.72 -17.32 -10.28
C SER A 604 20.04 -17.35 -11.64
N LEU A 605 20.81 -17.15 -12.70
CA LEU A 605 20.36 -17.32 -14.07
C LEU A 605 21.03 -18.59 -14.63
N ALA A 606 20.23 -19.63 -14.84
CA ALA A 606 20.64 -20.83 -15.55
C ALA A 606 20.23 -20.70 -17.02
N LEU A 607 21.12 -21.10 -17.92
CA LEU A 607 20.89 -21.05 -19.36
C LEU A 607 20.99 -22.48 -19.88
N THR A 608 19.84 -23.10 -20.15
CA THR A 608 19.83 -24.44 -20.72
C THR A 608 19.86 -24.36 -22.24
N PHE A 609 20.71 -25.18 -22.86
CA PHE A 609 20.88 -25.27 -24.32
C PHE A 609 20.38 -26.64 -24.81
N GLU A 610 19.33 -26.68 -25.63
CA GLU A 610 18.91 -27.90 -26.32
C GLU A 610 19.54 -27.93 -27.73
N PHE A 611 20.36 -28.95 -28.01
CA PHE A 611 20.86 -29.23 -29.36
C PHE A 611 19.93 -30.24 -30.05
N PRO A 612 19.60 -30.07 -31.35
CA PRO A 612 18.89 -31.10 -32.09
C PRO A 612 19.70 -32.40 -32.10
N GLN A 613 19.09 -33.51 -31.68
CA GLN A 613 19.70 -34.82 -31.85
C GLN A 613 19.74 -35.15 -33.34
N ASP A 614 20.93 -35.48 -33.86
CA ASP A 614 21.06 -36.05 -35.20
C ASP A 614 20.28 -37.37 -35.24
N ASP A 615 19.27 -37.44 -36.11
CA ASP A 615 18.35 -38.58 -36.26
C ASP A 615 18.99 -39.81 -36.92
N THR A 616 20.31 -39.98 -36.77
CA THR A 616 21.05 -41.14 -37.26
C THR A 616 21.97 -41.71 -36.18
N SER A 617 21.49 -42.80 -35.57
CA SER A 617 22.22 -43.93 -34.98
C SER A 617 22.44 -43.97 -33.45
N VAL A 618 21.69 -44.91 -32.87
CA VAL A 618 21.97 -45.75 -31.68
C VAL A 618 21.95 -45.07 -30.30
N ALA A 619 20.86 -45.40 -29.59
CA ALA A 619 20.68 -45.41 -28.13
C ALA A 619 21.93 -45.16 -27.28
N GLY A 620 22.03 -43.95 -26.74
CA GLY A 620 22.94 -43.56 -25.67
C GLY A 620 22.53 -42.20 -25.16
N GLY A 621 21.62 -42.15 -24.18
CA GLY A 621 21.24 -40.89 -23.56
C GLY A 621 22.41 -40.28 -22.80
N MET A 622 22.83 -39.08 -23.20
CA MET A 622 23.54 -38.16 -22.33
C MET A 622 22.72 -36.87 -22.24
N SER A 623 21.97 -36.77 -21.15
CA SER A 623 21.63 -35.49 -20.55
C SER A 623 22.89 -35.04 -19.80
N ALA A 624 23.46 -33.90 -20.20
CA ALA A 624 24.33 -33.14 -19.32
C ALA A 624 23.41 -32.20 -18.54
N VAL A 625 23.27 -32.47 -17.24
CA VAL A 625 22.58 -31.62 -16.25
C VAL A 625 23.53 -30.54 -15.79
#